data_AF-A0A7R8WB36-F1
#
_entry.id   AF-A0A7R8WB36-F1
#
_cell.length_a   1.000
_cell.length_b   1.000
_cell.length_c   1.000
_cell.angle_alpha   90.00
_cell.angle_beta   90.00
_cell.angle_gamma   90.00
#
_symmetry.space_group_name_H-M   'P 1'
#
loop_
_entity.id
_entity.type
_entity.pdbx_description
1 polymer ?
#
loop_
_entity_poly.entity_id
_entity_poly.type
_entity_poly.pdbx_seq_one_letter_code
_entity_poly.pdbx_strand_id
1 'polypeptide(L)'
;MGFGDLAADVGLSALNKYLEERSYIVGYTPSMADQVVFGAVSKQPDGSKYPHAARWYRHIASFGEEASKFPGDKKDVNEYGPSATETKAPAKDDDDDDVDLFGSDDEEEDAEAARIREERLAAYAAKKEKKPALIAKSSILLDVKPWDDETDMKKMEESVRSITMDGLVWGTAKLAPVGYGINKLQIMCVVEDAKVSVDTLQEKIEEFEDFVQSVDIAAFSKI
;
A
#
# COMPACT_ATOMS: atom_id res chain seq x y z
N MET A 1 -0.83 7.78 22.28
CA MET A 1 0.18 7.67 21.21
C MET A 1 1.46 8.20 21.80
N GLY A 2 2.60 7.55 21.56
CA GLY A 2 3.90 7.99 22.06
C GLY A 2 4.73 6.87 22.67
N PHE A 3 6.04 6.95 22.50
CA PHE A 3 7.00 6.06 23.17
C PHE A 3 7.11 6.31 24.70
N GLY A 4 6.51 7.39 25.21
CA GLY A 4 6.63 7.79 26.61
C GLY A 4 8.00 8.42 26.90
N ASP A 5 8.49 8.26 28.14
CA ASP A 5 9.80 8.77 28.52
C ASP A 5 10.92 7.87 27.95
N LEU A 6 11.53 8.33 26.86
CA LEU A 6 12.63 7.67 26.15
C LEU A 6 13.96 7.65 26.92
N ALA A 7 14.06 8.35 28.06
CA ALA A 7 15.16 8.22 29.00
C ALA A 7 14.94 7.09 30.02
N ALA A 8 13.69 6.62 30.17
CA ALA A 8 13.34 5.54 31.07
C ALA A 8 13.35 4.17 30.37
N ASP A 9 13.60 3.12 31.16
CA ASP A 9 13.62 1.72 30.72
C ASP A 9 12.31 1.31 30.02
N VAL A 10 11.18 1.87 30.47
CA VAL A 10 9.85 1.65 29.90
C VAL A 10 9.75 2.21 28.48
N GLY A 11 10.24 3.43 28.22
CA GLY A 11 10.20 4.03 26.89
C GLY A 11 11.20 3.40 25.92
N LEU A 12 12.38 3.00 26.41
CA LEU A 12 13.36 2.25 25.63
C LEU A 12 12.84 0.86 25.24
N SER A 13 12.11 0.18 26.13
CA SER A 13 11.46 -1.10 25.84
C SER A 13 10.37 -0.95 24.78
N ALA A 14 9.54 0.09 24.88
CA ALA A 14 8.51 0.39 23.89
C ALA A 14 9.12 0.73 22.51
N LEU A 15 10.18 1.53 22.49
CA LEU A 15 10.93 1.86 21.27
C LEU A 15 11.56 0.62 20.64
N ASN A 16 12.17 -0.26 21.45
CA ASN A 16 12.80 -1.49 20.96
C ASN A 16 11.79 -2.42 20.30
N LYS A 17 10.61 -2.58 20.89
CA LYS A 17 9.53 -3.40 20.34
C LYS A 17 8.96 -2.81 19.04
N TYR A 18 8.83 -1.49 18.97
CA TYR A 18 8.35 -0.83 17.76
C TYR A 18 9.33 -0.98 16.59
N LEU A 19 10.64 -0.93 16.87
CA LEU A 19 11.73 -1.07 15.89
C LEU A 19 12.08 -2.53 15.54
N GLU A 20 11.37 -3.49 16.12
CA GLU A 20 11.46 -4.91 15.75
C GLU A 20 10.96 -5.10 14.31
N GLU A 21 9.77 -4.57 14.02
CA GLU A 21 9.12 -4.65 12.71
C GLU A 21 9.48 -3.47 11.78
N ARG A 22 10.17 -2.45 12.29
CA ARG A 22 10.39 -1.17 11.58
C ARG A 22 11.86 -0.75 11.61
N SER A 23 12.35 -0.30 10.46
CA SER A 23 13.72 0.24 10.33
C SER A 23 13.85 1.70 10.77
N TYR A 24 12.74 2.46 10.72
CA TYR A 24 12.67 3.89 11.01
C TYR A 24 11.40 4.21 11.81
N ILE A 25 11.35 5.40 12.43
CA ILE A 25 10.19 5.83 13.22
C ILE A 25 8.96 6.05 12.35
N VAL A 26 9.15 6.62 11.15
CA VAL A 26 8.09 6.83 10.15
C VAL A 26 8.58 6.42 8.76
N GLY A 27 7.80 5.59 8.07
CA GLY A 27 8.07 5.17 6.69
C GLY A 27 9.25 4.19 6.57
N TYR A 28 9.86 4.17 5.38
CA TYR A 28 10.94 3.23 5.01
C TYR A 28 12.29 3.93 4.76
N THR A 29 12.38 5.23 4.99
CA THR A 29 13.56 6.07 4.80
C THR A 29 13.82 6.91 6.04
N PRO A 30 15.07 7.37 6.30
CA PRO A 30 15.35 8.28 7.41
C PRO A 30 14.47 9.53 7.31
N SER A 31 13.83 9.90 8.42
CA SER A 31 12.86 11.00 8.46
C SER A 31 13.13 11.97 9.60
N MET A 32 12.53 13.16 9.56
CA MET A 32 12.61 14.11 10.67
C MET A 32 12.10 13.52 12.00
N ALA A 33 11.20 12.53 11.96
CA ALA A 33 10.75 11.81 13.15
C ALA A 33 11.90 11.04 13.83
N ASP A 34 12.78 10.42 13.04
CA ASP A 34 13.96 9.72 13.55
C ASP A 34 14.91 10.70 14.25
N GLN A 35 15.09 11.91 13.70
CA GLN A 35 15.92 12.95 14.33
C GLN A 35 15.33 13.41 15.68
N VAL A 36 14.01 13.57 15.77
CA VAL A 36 13.32 13.99 17.00
C VAL A 36 13.41 12.91 18.07
N VAL A 37 13.12 11.64 17.73
CA VAL A 37 13.23 10.51 18.67
C VAL A 37 14.70 10.28 19.07
N PHE A 38 15.64 10.43 18.13
CA PHE A 38 17.07 10.29 18.41
C PHE A 38 17.55 11.36 19.39
N GLY A 39 17.09 12.61 19.24
CA GLY A 39 17.39 13.68 20.19
C GLY A 39 16.79 13.45 21.58
N ALA A 40 15.65 12.77 21.66
CA ALA A 40 15.03 12.41 22.93
C ALA A 40 15.74 11.23 23.64
N VAL A 41 16.36 10.32 22.88
CA VAL A 41 17.20 9.25 23.41
C VAL A 41 18.58 9.83 23.75
N SER A 42 18.73 10.34 24.97
CA SER A 42 19.94 11.10 25.37
C SER A 42 21.22 10.26 25.42
N LYS A 43 21.12 8.93 25.44
CA LYS A 43 22.25 8.00 25.48
C LYS A 43 21.95 6.77 24.64
N GLN A 44 23.01 6.20 24.07
CA GLN A 44 22.92 4.96 23.31
C GLN A 44 22.26 3.84 24.16
N PRO A 45 21.18 3.21 23.67
CA PRO A 45 20.55 2.09 24.34
C PRO A 45 21.50 0.90 24.46
N ASP A 46 21.42 0.17 25.58
CA ASP A 46 22.22 -1.04 25.81
C ASP A 46 21.83 -2.11 24.77
N GLY A 47 22.77 -2.48 23.90
CA GLY A 47 22.53 -3.44 22.82
C GLY A 47 22.24 -4.86 23.29
N SER A 48 22.53 -5.18 24.56
CA SER A 48 22.22 -6.50 25.16
C SER A 48 20.77 -6.59 25.62
N LYS A 49 20.17 -5.45 25.99
CA LYS A 49 18.77 -5.36 26.45
C LYS A 49 17.82 -4.89 25.35
N TYR A 50 18.30 -4.01 24.48
CA TYR A 50 17.51 -3.37 23.43
C TYR A 50 18.24 -3.41 22.07
N PRO A 51 18.36 -4.60 21.45
CA PRO A 51 19.15 -4.77 20.23
C PRO A 51 18.59 -3.94 19.05
N HIS A 52 17.27 -3.83 18.91
CA HIS A 52 16.64 -3.11 17.80
C HIS A 52 16.75 -1.59 17.97
N ALA A 53 16.52 -1.09 19.19
CA ALA A 53 16.72 0.33 19.49
C ALA A 53 18.20 0.73 19.37
N ALA A 54 19.13 -0.13 19.80
CA ALA A 54 20.57 0.13 19.71
C ALA A 54 21.09 0.03 18.26
N ARG A 55 20.50 -0.82 17.41
CA ARG A 55 20.76 -0.86 15.96
C ARG A 55 20.34 0.45 15.32
N TRP A 56 19.08 0.85 15.54
CA TRP A 56 18.52 2.08 15.00
C TRP A 56 19.27 3.31 15.48
N TYR A 57 19.61 3.42 16.77
CA TYR A 57 20.36 4.54 17.31
C TYR A 57 21.74 4.69 16.63
N ARG A 58 22.47 3.59 16.43
CA ARG A 58 23.75 3.60 15.69
C ARG A 58 23.57 4.02 14.23
N HIS A 59 22.51 3.53 13.59
CA HIS A 59 22.15 3.88 12.22
C HIS A 59 21.86 5.38 12.09
N ILE A 60 20.99 5.94 12.92
CA ILE A 60 20.66 7.38 12.89
C ILE A 60 21.87 8.23 13.28
N ALA A 61 22.68 7.81 14.26
CA ALA A 61 23.91 8.51 14.64
C ALA A 61 24.93 8.59 13.50
N SER A 62 24.95 7.63 12.57
CA SER A 62 25.88 7.62 11.43
C SER A 62 25.64 8.76 10.44
N PHE A 63 24.43 9.33 10.40
CA PHE A 63 24.08 10.43 9.50
C PHE A 63 24.56 11.79 10.01
N GLY A 64 24.89 11.94 11.30
CA GLY A 64 25.46 13.17 11.85
C GLY A 64 24.69 14.44 11.47
N GLU A 65 25.35 15.38 10.80
CA GLU A 65 24.76 16.66 10.34
C GLU A 65 23.72 16.48 9.22
N GLU A 66 23.76 15.38 8.48
CA GLU A 66 22.80 15.08 7.40
C GLU A 66 21.41 14.76 7.94
N ALA A 67 21.28 14.45 9.24
CA ALA A 67 20.00 14.27 9.91
C ALA A 67 19.10 15.52 9.84
N SER A 68 19.69 16.71 9.67
CA SER A 68 18.95 17.97 9.50
C SER A 68 18.33 18.14 8.10
N LYS A 69 18.68 17.27 7.15
CA LYS A 69 18.16 17.26 5.77
C LYS A 69 17.12 16.17 5.55
N PHE A 70 16.73 15.44 6.60
CA PHE A 70 15.77 14.36 6.44
C PHE A 70 14.40 14.90 5.98
N PRO A 71 13.71 14.19 5.08
CA PRO A 71 12.36 14.55 4.67
C PRO A 71 11.35 14.33 5.80
N GLY A 72 10.29 15.15 5.84
CA GLY A 72 9.13 14.98 6.72
C GLY A 72 8.87 16.16 7.68
N ASP A 73 7.65 16.22 8.19
CA ASP A 73 7.25 17.23 9.18
C ASP A 73 7.81 16.91 10.55
N LYS A 74 8.31 17.94 11.26
CA LYS A 74 8.78 17.85 12.64
C LYS A 74 7.59 17.95 13.60
N LYS A 75 7.18 16.83 14.18
CA LYS A 75 6.12 16.74 15.20
C LYS A 75 6.69 16.44 16.57
N ASP A 76 5.85 16.44 17.59
CA ASP A 76 6.26 16.19 18.97
C ASP A 76 6.64 14.71 19.17
N VAL A 77 7.59 14.40 20.05
CA VAL A 77 8.09 13.01 20.22
C VAL A 77 6.98 12.05 20.66
N ASN A 78 5.97 12.59 21.35
CA ASN A 78 4.81 11.85 21.83
C ASN A 78 3.76 11.62 20.74
N GLU A 79 3.83 12.31 19.61
CA GLU A 79 2.99 12.03 18.45
C GLU A 79 3.55 10.87 17.60
N TYR A 80 4.82 10.51 17.83
CA TYR A 80 5.49 9.39 17.18
C TYR A 80 5.50 8.15 18.07
N GLY A 81 5.34 6.99 17.44
CA GLY A 81 5.35 5.70 18.12
C GLY A 81 3.96 5.09 18.27
N PRO A 82 3.87 3.94 18.95
CA PRO A 82 2.69 3.12 18.91
C PRO A 82 1.48 3.91 19.42
N SER A 83 0.46 4.00 18.56
CA SER A 83 -0.86 4.41 19.00
C SER A 83 -1.39 3.41 20.01
N ALA A 84 -2.34 3.79 20.87
CA ALA A 84 -2.96 2.87 21.84
C ALA A 84 -3.65 1.65 21.19
N THR A 85 -3.61 1.55 19.86
CA THR A 85 -4.00 0.41 19.02
C THR A 85 -2.85 -0.52 18.61
N GLU A 86 -1.59 -0.23 18.95
CA GLU A 86 -0.40 -0.97 18.49
C GLU A 86 0.45 -1.59 19.61
N THR A 87 -0.06 -1.72 20.85
CA THR A 87 0.47 -2.73 21.77
C THR A 87 0.00 -4.12 21.35
N LYS A 88 0.46 -4.61 20.20
CA LYS A 88 0.47 -6.04 19.90
C LYS A 88 1.50 -6.68 20.83
N ALA A 89 1.04 -7.44 21.81
CA ALA A 89 1.86 -8.47 22.48
C ALA A 89 2.54 -9.36 21.41
N PRO A 90 3.73 -9.94 21.69
CA PRO A 90 4.56 -10.58 20.67
C PRO A 90 3.79 -11.62 19.86
N ALA A 91 4.04 -11.63 18.55
CA ALA A 91 3.52 -12.61 17.62
C ALA A 91 3.91 -14.03 18.08
N LYS A 92 2.91 -14.88 18.25
CA LYS A 92 3.09 -16.30 17.96
C LYS A 92 3.02 -16.44 16.45
N ASP A 93 4.00 -17.19 15.97
CA ASP A 93 4.24 -17.62 14.61
C ASP A 93 2.97 -18.10 13.90
N ASP A 94 2.98 -17.85 12.60
CA ASP A 94 2.03 -18.37 11.62
C ASP A 94 2.27 -19.89 11.51
N ASP A 95 1.34 -20.68 12.02
CA ASP A 95 1.13 -22.03 11.52
C ASP A 95 -0.35 -22.11 11.15
N ASP A 96 -0.58 -21.85 9.87
CA ASP A 96 -1.81 -22.04 9.13
C ASP A 96 -2.02 -23.54 8.92
N ASP A 97 -2.25 -24.26 10.02
CA ASP A 97 -2.69 -25.65 10.02
C ASP A 97 -3.88 -25.77 11.00
N ASP A 98 -5.07 -25.69 10.41
CA ASP A 98 -6.17 -26.61 10.68
C ASP A 98 -6.36 -27.04 12.15
N VAL A 99 -6.74 -26.09 13.01
CA VAL A 99 -7.34 -26.44 14.31
C VAL A 99 -8.65 -25.68 14.49
N ASP A 100 -9.68 -26.20 13.83
CA ASP A 100 -11.06 -26.08 14.30
C ASP A 100 -11.18 -26.73 15.69
N LEU A 101 -10.77 -25.98 16.72
CA LEU A 101 -10.79 -26.39 18.12
C LEU A 101 -12.18 -26.22 18.78
N PHE A 102 -13.21 -25.99 17.97
CA PHE A 102 -14.63 -26.17 18.35
C PHE A 102 -15.37 -27.14 17.42
N GLY A 103 -14.64 -27.94 16.62
CA GLY A 103 -15.13 -29.11 15.91
C GLY A 103 -15.28 -30.30 16.85
N SER A 104 -16.20 -30.20 17.81
CA SER A 104 -16.84 -31.40 18.35
C SER A 104 -17.97 -31.77 17.41
N ASP A 105 -17.62 -32.56 16.40
CA ASP A 105 -18.38 -33.67 15.83
C ASP A 105 -19.88 -33.73 16.17
N ASP A 106 -20.73 -33.37 15.20
CA ASP A 106 -21.93 -34.15 14.88
C ASP A 106 -22.29 -33.88 13.40
N GLU A 107 -21.90 -34.83 12.55
CA GLU A 107 -22.31 -34.95 11.15
C GLU A 107 -23.82 -35.20 11.07
N GLU A 108 -24.63 -34.17 10.74
CA GLU A 108 -25.85 -34.25 9.91
C GLU A 108 -26.65 -32.93 10.01
N GLU A 109 -27.15 -32.43 8.87
CA GLU A 109 -27.87 -31.15 8.68
C GLU A 109 -26.95 -29.89 8.79
N ASP A 110 -26.84 -28.99 7.82
CA ASP A 110 -27.88 -28.43 6.99
C ASP A 110 -27.23 -27.53 5.91
N ALA A 111 -27.70 -27.59 4.66
CA ALA A 111 -27.23 -26.74 3.56
C ALA A 111 -27.43 -25.23 3.83
N GLU A 112 -28.28 -24.88 4.80
CA GLU A 112 -28.44 -23.53 5.32
C GLU A 112 -27.23 -23.00 6.11
N ALA A 113 -26.51 -23.85 6.86
CA ALA A 113 -25.37 -23.42 7.67
C ALA A 113 -24.18 -22.97 6.80
N ALA A 114 -23.99 -23.59 5.63
CA ALA A 114 -23.03 -23.17 4.63
C ALA A 114 -23.38 -21.79 4.04
N ARG A 115 -24.67 -21.55 3.73
CA ARG A 115 -25.14 -20.24 3.25
C ARG A 115 -25.01 -19.14 4.30
N ILE A 116 -25.30 -19.43 5.58
CA ILE A 116 -25.16 -18.48 6.68
C ILE A 116 -23.67 -18.15 6.92
N ARG A 117 -22.78 -19.12 6.73
CA ARG A 117 -21.32 -18.92 6.82
C ARG A 117 -20.81 -18.05 5.68
N GLU A 118 -21.28 -18.29 4.45
CA GLU A 118 -20.94 -17.49 3.27
C GLU A 118 -21.52 -16.06 3.36
N GLU A 119 -22.76 -15.92 3.83
CA GLU A 119 -23.40 -14.63 4.08
C GLU A 119 -22.68 -13.86 5.20
N ARG A 120 -22.20 -14.54 6.24
CA ARG A 120 -21.34 -13.92 7.27
C ARG A 120 -19.98 -13.55 6.71
N LEU A 121 -19.33 -14.38 5.90
CA LEU A 121 -18.06 -14.06 5.25
C LEU A 121 -18.19 -12.84 4.32
N ALA A 122 -19.27 -12.75 3.55
CA ALA A 122 -19.60 -11.60 2.71
C ALA A 122 -19.90 -10.34 3.57
N ALA A 123 -20.61 -10.49 4.68
CA ALA A 123 -20.87 -9.39 5.62
C ALA A 123 -19.60 -8.92 6.34
N TYR A 124 -18.63 -9.82 6.58
CA TYR A 124 -17.32 -9.48 7.13
C TYR A 124 -16.41 -8.82 6.09
N ALA A 125 -16.45 -9.26 4.82
CA ALA A 125 -15.77 -8.60 3.71
C ALA A 125 -16.30 -7.17 3.52
N ALA A 126 -17.63 -7.00 3.46
CA ALA A 126 -18.28 -5.68 3.34
C ALA A 126 -18.05 -4.77 4.57
N LYS A 127 -17.80 -5.33 5.77
CA LYS A 127 -17.41 -4.56 6.96
C LYS A 127 -15.92 -4.21 6.97
N LYS A 128 -15.07 -5.01 6.33
CA LYS A 128 -13.64 -4.72 6.13
C LYS A 128 -13.44 -3.63 5.08
N GLU A 129 -14.29 -3.58 4.04
CA GLU A 129 -14.34 -2.49 3.05
C GLU A 129 -14.81 -1.14 3.62
N LYS A 130 -15.55 -1.13 4.73
CA LYS A 130 -16.05 0.10 5.37
C LYS A 130 -15.06 0.80 6.30
N LYS A 131 -13.86 0.25 6.51
CA LYS A 131 -12.77 1.02 7.10
C LYS A 131 -12.15 1.85 5.98
N PRO A 132 -12.06 3.18 6.10
CA PRO A 132 -11.40 4.00 5.09
C PRO A 132 -9.90 3.68 5.17
N ALA A 133 -9.47 2.65 4.44
CA ALA A 133 -8.09 2.52 4.05
C ALA A 133 -7.72 3.81 3.32
N LEU A 134 -6.55 4.38 3.57
CA LEU A 134 -6.02 5.43 2.72
C LEU A 134 -6.04 4.88 1.29
N ILE A 135 -7.01 5.31 0.49
CA ILE A 135 -7.15 4.90 -0.90
C ILE A 135 -6.04 5.63 -1.64
N ALA A 136 -4.87 5.02 -1.72
CA ALA A 136 -3.81 5.46 -2.60
C ALA A 136 -4.37 5.37 -4.02
N LYS A 137 -4.46 6.52 -4.68
CA LYS A 137 -4.94 6.60 -6.05
C LYS A 137 -3.72 6.87 -6.93
N SER A 138 -3.68 6.24 -8.09
CA SER A 138 -2.69 6.54 -9.10
C SER A 138 -3.38 7.08 -10.33
N SER A 139 -2.95 8.24 -10.80
CA SER A 139 -3.28 8.76 -12.11
C SER A 139 -2.28 8.20 -13.11
N ILE A 140 -2.78 7.48 -14.10
CA ILE A 140 -2.00 6.81 -15.12
C ILE A 140 -2.41 7.37 -16.47
N LEU A 141 -1.42 7.57 -17.33
CA LEU A 141 -1.63 7.99 -18.70
C LEU A 141 -1.11 6.89 -19.61
N LEU A 142 -2.05 6.23 -20.29
CA LEU A 142 -1.84 5.07 -21.13
C LEU A 142 -1.84 5.52 -22.59
N ASP A 143 -0.82 5.10 -23.32
CA ASP A 143 -0.71 5.25 -24.77
C ASP A 143 -1.11 3.92 -25.42
N VAL A 144 -2.28 3.90 -26.04
CA VAL A 144 -2.80 2.75 -26.79
C VAL A 144 -2.45 2.94 -28.26
N LYS A 145 -1.65 2.02 -28.80
CA LYS A 145 -1.15 2.08 -30.18
C LYS A 145 -2.02 1.18 -31.07
N PRO A 146 -2.62 1.72 -32.15
CA PRO A 146 -3.34 0.90 -33.10
C PRO A 146 -2.39 0.15 -34.04
N TRP A 147 -2.94 -0.80 -34.80
CA TRP A 147 -2.20 -1.52 -35.84
C TRP A 147 -1.81 -0.63 -37.01
N ASP A 148 -2.74 0.19 -37.50
CA ASP A 148 -2.51 1.08 -38.64
C ASP A 148 -3.47 2.30 -38.64
N ASP A 149 -3.26 3.24 -39.58
CA ASP A 149 -4.04 4.46 -39.77
C ASP A 149 -5.51 4.24 -40.19
N GLU A 150 -5.85 3.04 -40.69
CA GLU A 150 -7.23 2.64 -41.00
C GLU A 150 -8.05 2.23 -39.75
N THR A 151 -7.43 2.07 -38.59
CA THR A 151 -8.10 1.62 -37.36
C THR A 151 -9.06 2.69 -36.82
N ASP A 152 -10.31 2.32 -36.52
CA ASP A 152 -11.29 3.25 -35.99
C ASP A 152 -10.98 3.65 -34.53
N MET A 153 -10.34 4.81 -34.38
CA MET A 153 -9.90 5.34 -33.09
C MET A 153 -11.06 5.60 -32.12
N LYS A 154 -12.28 5.86 -32.61
CA LYS A 154 -13.44 6.08 -31.75
C LYS A 154 -13.93 4.77 -31.14
N LYS A 155 -14.00 3.71 -31.96
CA LYS A 155 -14.35 2.37 -31.46
C LYS A 155 -13.33 1.85 -30.47
N MET A 156 -12.04 2.09 -30.72
CA MET A 156 -10.99 1.74 -29.77
C MET A 156 -11.19 2.48 -28.42
N GLU A 157 -11.50 3.78 -28.45
CA GLU A 157 -11.80 4.54 -27.23
C GLU A 157 -13.06 3.99 -26.51
N GLU A 158 -14.11 3.66 -27.25
CA GLU A 158 -15.33 3.06 -26.71
C GLU A 158 -15.06 1.69 -26.06
N SER A 159 -14.27 0.83 -26.71
CA SER A 159 -13.84 -0.46 -26.17
C SER A 159 -13.03 -0.29 -24.89
N VAL A 160 -12.06 0.63 -24.85
CA VAL A 160 -11.27 0.90 -23.65
C VAL A 160 -12.16 1.44 -22.52
N ARG A 161 -13.09 2.36 -22.82
CA ARG A 161 -14.05 2.89 -21.83
C ARG A 161 -15.07 1.86 -21.35
N SER A 162 -15.33 0.80 -22.13
CA SER A 162 -16.24 -0.28 -21.74
C SER A 162 -15.69 -1.10 -20.56
N ILE A 163 -14.37 -1.12 -20.38
CA ILE A 163 -13.72 -1.76 -19.23
C ILE A 163 -14.17 -1.05 -17.95
N THR A 164 -15.01 -1.74 -17.18
CA THR A 164 -15.51 -1.26 -15.89
C THR A 164 -14.92 -2.14 -14.80
N MET A 165 -14.18 -1.53 -13.86
CA MET A 165 -13.64 -2.19 -12.67
C MET A 165 -13.92 -1.34 -11.44
N ASP A 166 -14.06 -1.98 -10.28
CA ASP A 166 -14.21 -1.27 -9.00
C ASP A 166 -12.91 -0.51 -8.66
N GLY A 167 -12.99 0.82 -8.55
CA GLY A 167 -11.84 1.69 -8.34
C GLY A 167 -11.16 2.20 -9.62
N LEU A 168 -11.69 1.92 -10.81
CA LEU A 168 -11.21 2.48 -12.09
C LEU A 168 -12.09 3.65 -12.53
N VAL A 169 -11.47 4.80 -12.81
CA VAL A 169 -12.14 5.97 -13.37
C VAL A 169 -11.42 6.41 -14.64
N TRP A 170 -12.13 6.39 -15.77
CA TRP A 170 -11.62 6.90 -17.03
C TRP A 170 -11.69 8.43 -17.07
N GLY A 171 -10.57 9.05 -17.45
CA GLY A 171 -10.41 10.48 -17.62
C GLY A 171 -10.56 10.94 -19.06
N THR A 172 -9.82 12.02 -19.38
CA THR A 172 -9.79 12.59 -20.73
C THR A 172 -8.92 11.74 -21.64
N ALA A 173 -9.36 11.52 -22.88
CA ALA A 173 -8.57 10.92 -23.94
C ALA A 173 -8.19 11.97 -24.98
N LYS A 174 -7.02 11.84 -25.58
CA LYS A 174 -6.55 12.68 -26.69
C LYS A 174 -5.83 11.81 -27.73
N LEU A 175 -5.91 12.20 -28.99
CA LEU A 175 -5.16 11.57 -30.06
C LEU A 175 -3.83 12.31 -30.25
N ALA A 176 -2.72 11.58 -30.19
CA ALA A 176 -1.40 12.12 -30.42
C ALA A 176 -0.79 11.49 -31.69
N PRO A 177 -0.27 12.27 -32.65
CA PRO A 177 0.36 11.72 -33.84
C PRO A 177 1.70 11.06 -33.48
N VAL A 178 1.93 9.85 -34.01
CA VAL A 178 3.22 9.14 -33.88
C VAL A 178 4.05 9.29 -35.15
N GLY A 179 3.40 9.43 -36.31
CA GLY A 179 4.03 9.61 -37.61
C GLY A 179 3.34 8.77 -38.69
N TYR A 180 3.60 9.08 -39.96
CA TYR A 180 3.09 8.31 -41.11
C TYR A 180 1.55 8.12 -41.14
N GLY A 181 0.78 9.09 -40.64
CA GLY A 181 -0.69 8.98 -40.58
C GLY A 181 -1.22 8.26 -39.34
N ILE A 182 -0.37 7.56 -38.60
CA ILE A 182 -0.76 6.79 -37.41
C ILE A 182 -0.81 7.70 -36.19
N ASN A 183 -1.97 7.71 -35.53
CA ASN A 183 -2.20 8.38 -34.25
C ASN A 183 -2.27 7.33 -33.13
N LYS A 184 -1.72 7.63 -31.97
CA LYS A 184 -1.93 6.86 -30.74
C LYS A 184 -3.03 7.50 -29.90
N LEU A 185 -3.78 6.67 -29.19
CA LEU A 185 -4.79 7.11 -28.24
C LEU A 185 -4.12 7.26 -26.87
N GLN A 186 -4.03 8.49 -26.38
CA GLN A 186 -3.50 8.81 -25.06
C GLN A 186 -4.66 9.03 -24.10
N ILE A 187 -4.94 8.06 -23.23
CA ILE A 187 -6.06 8.08 -22.29
C ILE A 187 -5.57 8.16 -20.85
N MET A 188 -6.16 9.08 -20.08
CA MET A 188 -5.92 9.19 -18.65
C MET A 188 -6.89 8.27 -17.91
N CYS A 189 -6.40 7.55 -16.90
CA CYS A 189 -7.24 6.84 -15.94
C CYS A 189 -6.75 7.09 -14.51
N VAL A 190 -7.67 7.01 -13.55
CA VAL A 190 -7.37 7.04 -12.13
C VAL A 190 -7.75 5.67 -11.58
N VAL A 191 -6.79 4.99 -10.96
CA VAL A 191 -6.97 3.68 -10.36
C VAL A 191 -6.78 3.75 -8.86
N GLU A 192 -7.55 2.95 -8.13
CA GLU A 192 -7.29 2.67 -6.72
C GLU A 192 -6.30 1.53 -6.59
N ASP A 193 -5.07 1.82 -6.13
CA ASP A 193 -3.93 0.88 -6.13
C ASP A 193 -4.22 -0.41 -5.34
N ALA A 194 -5.11 -0.34 -4.36
CA ALA A 194 -5.50 -1.48 -3.52
C ALA A 194 -6.45 -2.47 -4.22
N LYS A 195 -7.10 -2.06 -5.32
CA LYS A 195 -8.17 -2.82 -5.98
C LYS A 195 -7.87 -3.14 -7.44
N VAL A 196 -7.22 -2.22 -8.15
CA VAL A 196 -6.96 -2.33 -9.58
C VAL A 196 -5.46 -2.38 -9.81
N SER A 197 -4.98 -3.53 -10.30
CA SER A 197 -3.61 -3.64 -10.80
C SER A 197 -3.52 -3.01 -12.19
N VAL A 198 -2.45 -2.25 -12.43
CA VAL A 198 -2.16 -1.65 -13.74
C VAL A 198 -1.90 -2.73 -14.78
N ASP A 199 -1.24 -3.82 -14.40
CA ASP A 199 -0.94 -4.93 -15.30
C ASP A 199 -2.22 -5.59 -15.81
N THR A 200 -3.18 -5.88 -14.91
CA THR A 200 -4.50 -6.42 -15.30
C THR A 200 -5.29 -5.47 -16.19
N LEU A 201 -5.12 -4.17 -16.00
CA LEU A 201 -5.75 -3.17 -16.86
C LEU A 201 -5.13 -3.16 -18.26
N GLN A 202 -3.81 -3.31 -18.38
CA GLN A 202 -3.13 -3.44 -19.67
C GLN A 202 -3.57 -4.72 -20.39
N GLU A 203 -3.57 -5.86 -19.71
CA GLU A 203 -3.98 -7.14 -20.29
C GLU A 203 -5.40 -7.07 -20.90
N LYS A 204 -6.35 -6.46 -20.19
CA LYS A 204 -7.72 -6.29 -20.72
C LYS A 204 -7.83 -5.33 -21.89
N ILE A 205 -6.92 -4.35 -22.00
CA ILE A 205 -6.88 -3.45 -23.15
C ILE A 205 -6.23 -4.17 -24.34
N GLU A 206 -5.20 -4.97 -24.09
CA GLU A 206 -4.51 -5.77 -25.12
C GLU A 206 -5.37 -6.92 -25.66
N GLU A 207 -6.35 -7.40 -24.89
CA GLU A 207 -7.36 -8.37 -25.35
C GLU A 207 -8.19 -7.85 -26.53
N PHE A 208 -8.25 -6.53 -26.75
CA PHE A 208 -8.83 -5.93 -27.96
C PHE A 208 -7.86 -5.98 -29.15
N GLU A 209 -7.37 -7.17 -29.49
CA GLU A 209 -6.39 -7.43 -30.54
C GLU A 209 -6.80 -6.88 -31.92
N ASP A 210 -8.11 -6.75 -32.17
CA ASP A 210 -8.65 -6.17 -33.42
C ASP A 210 -8.31 -4.69 -33.62
N PHE A 211 -8.06 -3.96 -32.53
CA PHE A 211 -7.83 -2.51 -32.54
C PHE A 211 -6.48 -2.11 -31.95
N VAL A 212 -5.98 -2.86 -30.97
CA VAL A 212 -4.81 -2.52 -30.17
C VAL A 212 -3.63 -3.40 -30.56
N GLN A 213 -2.52 -2.78 -30.94
CA GLN A 213 -1.24 -3.46 -31.17
C GLN A 213 -0.45 -3.61 -29.86
N SER A 214 -0.40 -2.54 -29.06
CA SER A 214 0.32 -2.51 -27.79
C SER A 214 -0.17 -1.38 -26.89
N VAL A 215 0.03 -1.53 -25.58
CA VAL A 215 -0.27 -0.49 -24.57
C VAL A 215 0.99 -0.11 -23.81
N ASP A 216 1.31 1.19 -23.80
CA ASP A 216 2.46 1.73 -23.09
C ASP A 216 2.02 2.67 -21.95
N ILE A 217 2.77 2.68 -20.85
CA ILE A 217 2.60 3.68 -19.78
C ILE A 217 3.43 4.90 -20.14
N ALA A 218 2.76 5.96 -20.58
CA ALA A 218 3.45 7.20 -20.93
C ALA A 218 3.69 8.11 -19.72
N ALA A 219 2.84 8.06 -18.69
CA ALA A 219 3.11 8.70 -17.41
C ALA A 219 2.40 8.00 -16.25
N PHE A 220 3.02 8.01 -15.08
CA PHE A 220 2.47 7.49 -13.84
C PHE A 220 2.66 8.53 -12.73
N SER A 221 1.58 8.86 -12.01
CA SER A 221 1.58 9.84 -10.93
C SER A 221 0.71 9.37 -9.78
N LYS A 222 1.27 9.30 -8.57
CA LYS A 222 0.52 8.99 -7.35
C LYS A 222 -0.24 10.24 -6.89
N ILE A 223 -1.51 10.09 -6.51
CA ILE A 223 -2.42 11.15 -6.09
C ILE A 223 -3.14 10.82 -4.78
#